data_AF-A0A259S0S6-F1
#
_entry.id   AF-A0A259S0S6-F1
#
_cell.length_a   1.000
_cell.length_b   1.000
_cell.length_c   1.000
_cell.angle_alpha   90.00
_cell.angle_beta   90.00
_cell.angle_gamma   90.00
#
_symmetry.space_group_name_H-M   'P 1'
#
loop_
_entity.id
_entity.type
_entity.pdbx_description
1 polymer ?
#
loop_
_entity_poly.entity_id
_entity_poly.type
_entity_poly.pdbx_seq_one_letter_code
_entity_poly.pdbx_strand_id
1 'polypeptide(L)'
;MSGSLSGISDLEPKSTTKIKSPAIHPVWLRLTHWVNALAVLIMIGSGWRIYNASPLFGFSFPNDITLGGWLGGALDWHFAAMWILVANGLIYLLFNGVSRRFWHKFFPLSPRAVWTDIKAALRGRLSHADARRYNSVQKTAYLFAVLDLVLLVLSGLVLWKSVQFPILAFLLGGYETARYVHFFSMAFLVGFIAIHLLMVLLVPRSLLAMTRGR
;
A
#
# COMPACT_ATOMS: atom_id res chain seq x y z
N MET A 1 17.48 0.17 -77.69
CA MET A 1 16.15 0.81 -77.62
C MET A 1 15.35 0.14 -76.52
N SER A 2 14.81 0.97 -75.63
CA SER A 2 13.73 0.75 -74.65
C SER A 2 13.85 -0.42 -73.66
N GLY A 3 14.20 -0.08 -72.41
CA GLY A 3 13.87 -0.91 -71.25
C GLY A 3 12.39 -0.82 -70.90
N SER A 4 11.87 -1.86 -70.25
CA SER A 4 10.56 -1.87 -69.61
C SER A 4 10.73 -2.41 -68.19
N LEU A 5 11.08 -1.51 -67.28
CA LEU A 5 10.96 -1.71 -65.83
C LEU A 5 9.49 -1.53 -65.46
N SER A 6 8.71 -2.61 -65.45
CA SER A 6 7.33 -2.59 -64.93
C SER A 6 7.07 -3.86 -64.13
N GLY A 7 7.33 -3.81 -62.83
CA GLY A 7 7.04 -4.94 -61.94
C GLY A 7 7.44 -4.75 -60.48
N ILE A 8 7.64 -3.51 -60.02
CA ILE A 8 7.89 -3.22 -58.60
C ILE A 8 7.06 -1.99 -58.21
N SER A 9 5.73 -2.14 -58.20
CA SER A 9 4.82 -1.06 -57.79
C SER A 9 3.90 -1.40 -56.62
N ASP A 10 4.10 -2.52 -55.91
CA ASP A 10 3.19 -2.91 -54.81
C ASP A 10 3.94 -3.30 -53.53
N LEU A 11 4.91 -2.48 -53.10
CA LEU A 11 5.35 -2.50 -51.70
C LEU A 11 4.44 -1.59 -50.88
N GLU A 12 3.24 -2.11 -50.62
CA GLU A 12 2.31 -1.59 -49.62
C GLU A 12 3.06 -1.37 -48.29
N PRO A 13 3.05 -0.16 -47.70
CA PRO A 13 3.71 0.05 -46.43
C PRO A 13 2.96 -0.74 -45.36
N LYS A 14 3.52 -1.91 -44.97
CA LYS A 14 3.08 -2.70 -43.82
C LYS A 14 2.73 -1.75 -42.68
N SER A 15 1.44 -1.64 -42.37
CA SER A 15 0.97 -0.81 -41.27
C SER A 15 1.73 -1.26 -40.02
N THR A 16 2.62 -0.40 -39.53
CA THR A 16 3.29 -0.64 -38.26
C THR A 16 2.23 -0.48 -37.20
N THR A 17 1.51 -1.56 -36.91
CA THR A 17 0.64 -1.66 -35.74
C THR A 17 1.54 -1.32 -34.56
N LYS A 18 1.44 -0.08 -34.05
CA LYS A 18 2.12 0.34 -32.82
C LYS A 18 1.67 -0.63 -31.74
N ILE A 19 2.46 -1.67 -31.51
CA ILE A 19 2.28 -2.55 -30.36
C ILE A 19 2.48 -1.63 -29.17
N LYS A 20 1.37 -1.15 -28.58
CA LYS A 20 1.40 -0.39 -27.34
C LYS A 20 2.16 -1.27 -26.36
N SER A 21 3.36 -0.85 -25.98
CA SER A 21 4.12 -1.51 -24.92
C SER A 21 3.16 -1.72 -23.76
N PRO A 22 2.98 -2.96 -23.26
CA PRO A 22 2.00 -3.24 -22.22
C PRO A 22 2.30 -2.30 -21.05
N ALA A 23 1.28 -1.55 -20.62
CA ALA A 23 1.44 -0.65 -19.49
C ALA A 23 1.94 -1.48 -18.29
N ILE A 24 3.06 -1.06 -17.70
CA ILE A 24 3.68 -1.76 -16.57
C ILE A 24 2.69 -1.79 -15.38
N HIS A 25 1.86 -0.75 -15.25
CA HIS A 25 0.75 -0.66 -14.30
C HIS A 25 -0.56 -0.27 -15.01
N PRO A 26 -1.61 -1.11 -14.96
CA PRO A 26 -2.90 -0.78 -15.57
C PRO A 26 -3.55 0.44 -14.89
N VAL A 27 -4.39 1.19 -15.62
CA VAL A 27 -5.03 2.43 -15.16
C VAL A 27 -5.81 2.22 -13.86
N TRP A 28 -6.54 1.11 -13.75
CA TRP A 28 -7.33 0.80 -12.55
C TRP A 28 -6.45 0.65 -11.31
N LEU A 29 -5.26 0.04 -11.43
CA LEU A 29 -4.33 -0.19 -10.32
C LEU A 29 -3.68 1.11 -9.84
N ARG A 30 -3.46 2.06 -10.75
CA ARG A 30 -3.00 3.40 -10.39
C ARG A 30 -4.08 4.18 -9.64
N LEU A 31 -5.31 4.14 -10.15
CA LEU A 31 -6.43 4.84 -9.52
C LEU A 31 -6.69 4.33 -8.10
N THR A 32 -6.76 3.00 -7.92
CA THR A 32 -6.98 2.40 -6.59
C THR A 32 -5.85 2.75 -5.63
N HIS A 33 -4.60 2.77 -6.10
CA HIS A 33 -3.47 3.20 -5.26
C HIS A 33 -3.58 4.66 -4.83
N TRP A 34 -3.87 5.60 -5.73
CA TRP A 34 -3.97 7.02 -5.38
C TRP A 34 -5.16 7.31 -4.46
N VAL A 35 -6.29 6.63 -4.67
CA VAL A 35 -7.43 6.69 -3.76
C VAL A 35 -7.05 6.13 -2.38
N ASN A 36 -6.33 5.01 -2.32
CA ASN A 36 -5.83 4.46 -1.05
C ASN A 36 -4.86 5.42 -0.35
N ALA A 37 -3.94 6.03 -1.09
CA ALA A 37 -2.99 6.99 -0.54
C ALA A 37 -3.70 8.18 0.10
N LEU A 38 -4.69 8.76 -0.59
CA LEU A 38 -5.50 9.84 -0.04
C LEU A 38 -6.29 9.39 1.20
N ALA A 39 -6.94 8.22 1.13
CA ALA A 39 -7.73 7.70 2.25
C ALA A 39 -6.86 7.42 3.48
N VAL A 40 -5.65 6.90 3.30
CA VAL A 40 -4.69 6.68 4.41
C VAL A 40 -4.26 8.00 5.06
N LEU A 41 -4.04 9.07 4.29
CA LEU A 41 -3.74 10.40 4.85
C LEU A 41 -4.89 10.93 5.70
N ILE A 42 -6.14 10.77 5.22
CA ILE A 42 -7.34 11.14 5.98
C ILE A 42 -7.45 10.30 7.26
N MET A 43 -7.20 8.99 7.20
CA MET A 43 -7.20 8.09 8.35
C MET A 43 -6.17 8.49 9.41
N ILE A 44 -4.95 8.83 9.00
CA ILE A 44 -3.88 9.24 9.92
C ILE A 44 -4.24 10.58 10.59
N GLY A 45 -4.61 11.59 9.80
CA GLY A 45 -4.93 12.92 10.33
C GLY A 45 -6.14 12.91 11.28
N SER A 46 -7.17 12.15 10.94
CA SER A 46 -8.34 11.96 11.81
C SER A 46 -8.02 11.08 13.02
N GLY A 47 -7.20 10.04 12.85
CA GLY A 47 -6.75 9.15 13.93
C GLY A 47 -5.94 9.89 15.00
N TRP A 48 -5.06 10.83 14.60
CA TRP A 48 -4.37 11.71 15.54
C TRP A 48 -5.32 12.63 16.30
N ARG A 49 -6.40 13.12 15.67
CA ARG A 49 -7.43 13.92 16.37
C ARG A 49 -8.21 13.07 17.37
N ILE A 50 -8.54 11.82 17.02
CA ILE A 50 -9.18 10.85 17.92
C ILE A 50 -8.28 10.54 19.11
N TYR A 51 -6.99 10.32 18.87
CA TYR A 51 -5.99 10.14 19.93
C TYR A 51 -5.93 11.35 20.87
N ASN A 52 -5.93 12.58 20.34
CA ASN A 52 -5.90 13.79 21.17
C ASN A 52 -7.12 13.93 22.09
N ALA A 53 -8.27 13.36 21.74
CA ALA A 53 -9.48 13.41 22.58
C ALA A 53 -9.41 12.47 23.79
N SER A 54 -8.62 11.40 23.70
CA SER A 54 -8.32 10.51 24.82
C SER A 54 -6.88 9.99 24.67
N PRO A 55 -5.88 10.77 25.10
CA PRO A 55 -4.47 10.42 24.92
C PRO A 55 -4.07 9.19 25.71
N LEU A 56 -3.25 8.33 25.11
CA LEU A 56 -2.62 7.19 25.81
C LEU A 56 -1.30 7.57 26.49
N PHE A 57 -0.64 8.62 25.98
CA PHE A 57 0.64 9.11 26.47
C PHE A 57 0.55 10.61 26.79
N GLY A 58 1.53 11.15 27.52
CA GLY A 58 1.59 12.56 27.91
C GLY A 58 1.88 13.56 26.78
N PHE A 59 1.61 13.21 25.52
CA PHE A 59 1.77 14.09 24.36
C PHE A 59 0.50 14.12 23.52
N SER A 60 0.37 15.16 22.71
CA SER A 60 -0.71 15.34 21.73
C SER A 60 -0.14 15.83 20.41
N PHE A 61 -0.81 15.51 19.31
CA PHE A 61 -0.43 15.99 17.99
C PHE A 61 -0.90 17.43 17.77
N PRO A 62 -0.12 18.30 17.09
CA PRO A 62 -0.54 19.65 16.77
C PRO A 62 -1.85 19.67 15.97
N ASN A 63 -2.81 20.51 16.37
CA ASN A 63 -4.14 20.51 15.74
C ASN A 63 -4.09 20.84 14.24
N ASP A 64 -3.09 21.61 13.80
CA ASP A 64 -2.91 22.04 12.41
C ASP A 64 -2.64 20.89 11.43
N ILE A 65 -2.10 19.77 11.92
CA ILE A 65 -1.83 18.56 11.12
C ILE A 65 -2.88 17.47 11.34
N THR A 66 -3.84 17.69 12.23
CA THR A 66 -4.95 16.77 12.48
C THR A 66 -6.17 17.13 11.64
N LEU A 67 -7.07 16.16 11.44
CA LEU A 67 -8.28 16.35 10.64
C LEU A 67 -9.55 16.18 11.48
N GLY A 68 -10.57 16.98 11.17
CA GLY A 68 -11.91 16.86 11.75
C GLY A 68 -12.28 17.90 12.81
N GLY A 69 -11.32 18.73 13.25
CA GLY A 69 -11.56 19.90 14.11
C GLY A 69 -11.96 19.58 15.54
N TRP A 70 -12.83 18.61 15.79
CA TRP A 70 -13.29 18.11 17.08
C TRP A 70 -13.49 16.58 17.01
N LEU A 71 -13.86 15.94 18.12
CA LEU A 71 -13.92 14.46 18.18
C LEU A 71 -14.90 13.85 17.17
N GLY A 72 -16.15 14.32 17.10
CA GLY A 72 -17.13 13.75 16.18
C GLY A 72 -16.77 14.01 14.72
N GLY A 73 -16.29 15.21 14.38
CA GLY A 73 -15.79 15.48 13.03
C GLY A 73 -14.60 14.60 12.65
N ALA A 74 -13.70 14.30 13.59
CA ALA A 74 -12.63 13.34 13.35
C ALA A 74 -13.17 11.93 13.11
N LEU A 75 -14.13 11.47 13.90
CA LEU A 75 -14.78 10.17 13.71
C LEU A 75 -15.47 10.07 12.34
N ASP A 76 -16.18 11.11 11.91
CA ASP A 76 -16.86 11.15 10.60
C ASP A 76 -15.86 10.98 9.45
N TRP A 77 -14.76 11.75 9.47
CA TRP A 77 -13.69 11.63 8.45
C TRP A 77 -12.99 10.28 8.51
N HIS A 78 -12.79 9.73 9.71
CA HIS A 78 -12.14 8.44 9.89
C HIS A 78 -12.99 7.31 9.30
N PHE A 79 -14.28 7.25 9.64
CA PHE A 79 -15.17 6.24 9.08
C PHE A 79 -15.42 6.42 7.58
N ALA A 80 -15.49 7.65 7.09
CA ALA A 80 -15.60 7.91 5.65
C ALA A 80 -14.38 7.33 4.90
N ALA A 81 -13.16 7.61 5.36
CA ALA A 81 -11.95 7.06 4.73
C ALA A 81 -11.81 5.54 4.91
N MET A 82 -12.22 4.99 6.06
CA MET A 82 -12.28 3.55 6.28
C MET A 82 -13.15 2.86 5.23
N TRP A 83 -14.36 3.38 4.95
CA TRP A 83 -15.24 2.79 3.94
C TRP A 83 -14.68 2.89 2.52
N ILE A 84 -13.96 3.98 2.20
CA ILE A 84 -13.23 4.10 0.92
C ILE A 84 -12.17 2.99 0.81
N LEU A 85 -11.38 2.77 1.87
CA LEU A 85 -10.36 1.72 1.90
C LEU A 85 -10.97 0.32 1.79
N VAL A 86 -12.09 0.07 2.49
CA VAL A 86 -12.80 -1.21 2.41
C VAL A 86 -13.34 -1.44 1.00
N ALA A 87 -14.01 -0.45 0.41
CA ALA A 87 -14.55 -0.56 -0.95
C ALA A 87 -13.44 -0.80 -1.98
N ASN A 88 -12.34 -0.04 -1.91
CA ASN A 88 -11.18 -0.25 -2.78
C ASN A 88 -10.51 -1.62 -2.56
N GLY A 89 -10.40 -2.07 -1.31
CA GLY A 89 -9.88 -3.40 -0.97
C GLY A 89 -10.73 -4.52 -1.57
N LEU A 90 -12.06 -4.41 -1.47
CA LEU A 90 -13.00 -5.36 -2.07
C LEU A 90 -12.89 -5.36 -3.59
N ILE A 91 -12.85 -4.19 -4.23
CA ILE A 91 -12.61 -4.07 -5.68
C ILE A 91 -11.31 -4.78 -6.04
N TYR A 92 -10.22 -4.50 -5.33
CA TYR A 92 -8.93 -5.14 -5.59
C TYR A 92 -8.99 -6.67 -5.46
N LEU A 93 -9.70 -7.21 -4.45
CA LEU A 93 -9.88 -8.64 -4.26
C LEU A 93 -10.76 -9.29 -5.33
N LEU A 94 -11.82 -8.60 -5.76
CA LEU A 94 -12.72 -9.05 -6.83
C LEU A 94 -11.99 -9.11 -8.19
N PHE A 95 -11.22 -8.08 -8.53
CA PHE A 95 -10.46 -8.02 -9.78
C PHE A 95 -9.24 -8.97 -9.79
N ASN A 96 -8.61 -9.22 -8.64
CA ASN A 96 -7.55 -10.23 -8.51
C ASN A 96 -8.08 -11.63 -8.15
N GLY A 97 -9.40 -11.81 -8.24
CA GLY A 97 -10.20 -12.99 -7.87
C GLY A 97 -9.37 -14.17 -7.38
N VAL A 98 -9.19 -14.25 -6.05
CA VAL A 98 -8.50 -15.30 -5.25
C VAL A 98 -7.70 -16.29 -6.09
N SER A 99 -6.75 -15.78 -6.87
CA SER A 99 -5.95 -16.67 -7.70
C SER A 99 -5.00 -17.37 -6.74
N ARG A 100 -5.06 -18.71 -6.65
CA ARG A 100 -4.11 -19.58 -5.92
C ARG A 100 -2.63 -19.16 -6.05
N ARG A 101 -2.31 -18.39 -7.09
CA ARG A 101 -1.04 -17.70 -7.34
C ARG A 101 -0.61 -16.68 -6.27
N PHE A 102 -1.53 -16.01 -5.57
CA PHE A 102 -1.20 -15.06 -4.50
C PHE A 102 -0.65 -15.78 -3.25
N TRP A 103 -1.30 -16.88 -2.87
CA TRP A 103 -0.87 -17.75 -1.76
C TRP A 103 0.51 -18.38 -2.00
N HIS A 104 0.79 -18.92 -3.19
CA HIS A 104 2.11 -19.50 -3.49
C HIS A 104 3.26 -18.48 -3.58
N LYS A 105 2.97 -17.17 -3.71
CA LYS A 105 4.01 -16.13 -3.85
C LYS A 105 4.38 -15.46 -2.52
N PHE A 106 3.47 -15.45 -1.54
CA PHE A 106 3.70 -14.88 -0.21
C PHE A 106 4.13 -15.92 0.84
N PHE A 107 3.72 -17.19 0.72
CA PHE A 107 4.01 -18.23 1.72
C PHE A 107 5.30 -19.08 1.58
N PRO A 108 6.28 -18.81 0.68
CA PRO A 108 7.58 -19.48 0.75
C PRO A 108 8.63 -18.59 1.45
N LEU A 109 8.32 -18.07 2.64
CA LEU A 109 9.28 -17.30 3.44
C LEU A 109 9.92 -18.19 4.51
N SER A 110 11.06 -18.78 4.14
CA SER A 110 11.97 -19.45 5.09
C SER A 110 12.56 -18.41 6.06
N PRO A 111 12.41 -18.57 7.40
CA PRO A 111 12.98 -17.65 8.39
C PRO A 111 14.49 -17.43 8.27
N ARG A 112 15.22 -18.40 7.72
CA ARG A 112 16.68 -18.30 7.49
C ARG A 112 17.04 -17.33 6.37
N ALA A 113 16.21 -17.21 5.33
CA ALA A 113 16.42 -16.27 4.24
C ALA A 113 16.26 -14.82 4.72
N VAL A 114 15.23 -14.56 5.53
CA VAL A 114 14.95 -13.24 6.13
C VAL A 114 16.15 -12.75 6.96
N TRP A 115 16.74 -13.61 7.80
CA TRP A 115 17.88 -13.24 8.64
C TRP A 115 19.16 -12.94 7.84
N THR A 116 19.39 -13.69 6.76
CA THR A 116 20.56 -13.49 5.89
C THR A 116 20.48 -12.15 5.15
N ASP A 117 19.28 -11.77 4.75
CA ASP A 117 19.03 -10.55 3.98
C ASP A 117 18.92 -9.29 4.83
N ILE A 118 18.43 -9.41 6.07
CA ILE A 118 18.55 -8.35 7.09
C ILE A 118 20.03 -8.00 7.33
N LYS A 119 20.90 -9.02 7.47
CA LYS A 119 22.35 -8.81 7.60
C LYS A 119 22.97 -8.20 6.33
N ALA A 120 22.47 -8.51 5.14
CA ALA A 120 22.96 -7.94 3.89
C ALA A 120 22.55 -6.46 3.72
N ALA A 121 21.33 -6.11 4.10
CA ALA A 121 20.84 -4.72 4.07
C ALA A 121 21.54 -3.83 5.10
N LEU A 122 21.78 -4.34 6.31
CA LEU A 122 22.58 -3.62 7.32
C LEU A 122 24.05 -3.42 6.89
N ARG A 123 24.54 -4.22 5.95
CA ARG A 123 25.91 -4.11 5.40
C ARG A 123 26.00 -3.27 4.12
N GLY A 124 24.91 -2.60 3.71
CA GLY A 124 24.91 -1.68 2.56
C GLY A 124 25.17 -2.33 1.20
N ARG A 125 25.25 -3.66 1.11
CA ARG A 125 25.47 -4.40 -0.14
C ARG A 125 24.14 -4.75 -0.79
N LEU A 126 23.40 -3.73 -1.18
CA LEU A 126 22.29 -3.90 -2.12
C LEU A 126 22.89 -3.96 -3.52
N SER A 127 23.07 -5.17 -4.04
CA SER A 127 23.32 -5.38 -5.47
C SER A 127 22.08 -4.90 -6.24
N HIS A 128 22.19 -3.72 -6.84
CA HIS A 128 21.14 -3.03 -7.60
C HIS A 128 20.93 -3.61 -9.01
N ALA A 129 21.21 -4.90 -9.24
CA ALA A 129 21.33 -5.43 -10.59
C ALA A 129 20.00 -5.78 -11.30
N ASP A 130 18.84 -5.81 -10.64
CA ASP A 130 17.59 -6.17 -11.31
C ASP A 130 16.33 -5.53 -10.72
N ALA A 131 15.75 -4.57 -11.44
CA ALA A 131 14.41 -4.02 -11.19
C ALA A 131 13.26 -5.07 -11.26
N ARG A 132 13.57 -6.32 -11.63
CA ARG A 132 12.64 -7.47 -11.67
C ARG A 132 12.71 -8.39 -10.45
N ARG A 133 13.74 -8.27 -9.59
CA ARG A 133 13.83 -9.01 -8.33
C ARG A 133 13.56 -8.07 -7.17
N TYR A 134 12.35 -8.12 -6.62
CA TYR A 134 12.07 -7.52 -5.32
C TYR A 134 13.14 -8.00 -4.33
N ASN A 135 13.88 -7.04 -3.78
CA ASN A 135 14.85 -7.31 -2.73
C ASN A 135 14.09 -7.94 -1.55
N SER A 136 14.67 -8.95 -0.92
CA SER A 136 14.08 -9.68 0.19
C SER A 136 13.69 -8.76 1.36
N VAL A 137 14.45 -7.67 1.58
CA VAL A 137 14.08 -6.63 2.54
C VAL A 137 12.78 -5.93 2.17
N GLN A 138 12.55 -5.64 0.88
CA GLN A 138 11.27 -5.07 0.43
C GLN A 138 10.14 -6.09 0.61
N LYS A 139 10.38 -7.37 0.31
CA LYS A 139 9.38 -8.43 0.53
C LYS A 139 8.99 -8.56 2.01
N THR A 140 9.98 -8.54 2.91
CA THR A 140 9.75 -8.58 4.35
C THR A 140 9.02 -7.33 4.82
N ALA A 141 9.40 -6.15 4.34
CA ALA A 141 8.70 -4.90 4.65
C ALA A 141 7.25 -4.92 4.18
N TYR A 142 6.97 -5.46 2.98
CA TYR A 142 5.60 -5.62 2.49
C TYR A 142 4.80 -6.66 3.30
N LEU A 143 5.40 -7.79 3.68
CA LEU A 143 4.72 -8.75 4.54
C LEU A 143 4.39 -8.12 5.89
N PHE A 144 5.35 -7.43 6.50
CA PHE A 144 5.15 -6.70 7.74
C PHE A 144 4.01 -5.69 7.61
N ALA A 145 4.01 -4.87 6.55
CA ALA A 145 2.94 -3.91 6.29
C ALA A 145 1.57 -4.58 6.13
N VAL A 146 1.49 -5.75 5.47
CA VAL A 146 0.23 -6.50 5.36
C VAL A 146 -0.25 -7.00 6.73
N LEU A 147 0.64 -7.56 7.54
CA LEU A 147 0.28 -8.03 8.89
C LEU A 147 -0.14 -6.87 9.80
N ASP A 148 0.57 -5.74 9.72
CA ASP A 148 0.25 -4.52 10.46
C ASP A 148 -1.09 -3.92 10.03
N LEU A 149 -1.40 -3.90 8.73
CA LEU A 149 -2.71 -3.50 8.21
C LEU A 149 -3.84 -4.40 8.72
N VAL A 150 -3.63 -5.71 8.79
CA VAL A 150 -4.61 -6.63 9.39
C VAL A 150 -4.83 -6.28 10.86
N LEU A 151 -3.75 -6.01 11.61
CA LEU A 151 -3.84 -5.64 13.02
C LEU A 151 -4.55 -4.30 13.24
N LEU A 152 -4.30 -3.30 12.38
CA LEU A 152 -5.02 -2.03 12.33
C LEU A 152 -6.53 -2.23 12.16
N VAL A 153 -6.93 -3.07 11.21
CA VAL A 153 -8.35 -3.35 10.94
C VAL A 153 -8.99 -4.07 12.12
N LEU A 154 -8.36 -5.12 12.65
CA LEU A 154 -8.91 -5.90 13.78
C LEU A 154 -9.05 -5.06 15.05
N SER A 155 -8.01 -4.28 15.38
CA SER A 155 -8.07 -3.36 16.52
C SER A 155 -9.10 -2.25 16.29
N GLY A 156 -9.19 -1.69 15.09
CA GLY A 156 -10.20 -0.69 14.74
C GLY A 156 -11.65 -1.21 14.87
N LEU A 157 -11.90 -2.47 14.49
CA LEU A 157 -13.22 -3.11 14.68
C LEU A 157 -13.60 -3.23 16.16
N VAL A 158 -12.64 -3.57 17.03
CA VAL A 158 -12.87 -3.60 18.49
C VAL A 158 -13.14 -2.19 19.02
N LEU A 159 -12.42 -1.17 18.56
CA LEU A 159 -12.64 0.20 18.98
C LEU A 159 -14.00 0.74 18.53
N TRP A 160 -14.47 0.34 17.35
CA TRP A 160 -15.76 0.77 16.81
C TRP A 160 -16.95 0.04 17.43
N LYS A 161 -16.84 -1.28 17.62
CA LYS A 161 -17.96 -2.16 17.95
C LYS A 161 -17.56 -3.27 18.95
N SER A 162 -16.92 -2.89 20.06
CA SER A 162 -16.42 -3.84 21.08
C SER A 162 -17.48 -4.83 21.57
N VAL A 163 -18.73 -4.37 21.75
CA VAL A 163 -19.85 -5.20 22.22
C VAL A 163 -20.30 -6.22 21.16
N GLN A 164 -20.20 -5.88 19.87
CA GLN A 164 -20.54 -6.80 18.78
C GLN A 164 -19.41 -7.79 18.47
N PHE A 165 -18.17 -7.47 18.84
CA PHE A 165 -17.01 -8.33 18.64
C PHE A 165 -16.34 -8.75 19.97
N PRO A 166 -17.07 -9.39 20.90
CA PRO A 166 -16.56 -9.66 22.24
C PRO A 166 -15.39 -10.65 22.25
N ILE A 167 -15.40 -11.64 21.35
CA ILE A 167 -14.31 -12.62 21.21
C ILE A 167 -13.04 -11.92 20.72
N LEU A 168 -13.15 -11.05 19.72
CA LEU A 168 -11.99 -10.31 19.19
C LEU A 168 -11.44 -9.33 20.22
N ALA A 169 -12.32 -8.64 20.96
CA ALA A 169 -11.94 -7.77 22.06
C ALA A 169 -11.18 -8.57 23.14
N PHE A 170 -11.67 -9.76 23.51
CA PHE A 170 -10.98 -10.64 24.45
C PHE A 170 -9.58 -11.05 23.94
N LEU A 171 -9.47 -11.46 22.67
CA LEU A 171 -8.18 -11.85 22.06
C LEU A 171 -7.16 -10.70 22.00
N LEU A 172 -7.63 -9.45 21.83
CA LEU A 172 -6.78 -8.27 21.87
C LEU A 172 -6.50 -7.76 23.29
N GLY A 173 -7.01 -8.41 24.33
CA GLY A 173 -6.79 -8.02 25.73
C GLY A 173 -7.71 -6.91 26.23
N GLY A 174 -8.88 -6.74 25.60
CA GLY A 174 -9.90 -5.76 25.96
C GLY A 174 -9.84 -4.46 25.15
N TYR A 175 -10.79 -3.56 25.42
CA TYR A 175 -10.92 -2.27 24.72
C TYR A 175 -9.68 -1.38 24.90
N GLU A 176 -9.17 -1.25 26.13
CA GLU A 176 -8.00 -0.42 26.42
C GLU A 176 -6.75 -0.94 25.70
N THR A 177 -6.47 -2.25 25.78
CA THR A 177 -5.34 -2.85 25.07
C THR A 177 -5.48 -2.68 23.55
N ALA A 178 -6.70 -2.80 23.00
CA ALA A 178 -6.95 -2.56 21.58
C ALA A 178 -6.61 -1.12 21.16
N ARG A 179 -6.75 -0.12 22.03
CA ARG A 179 -6.32 1.27 21.75
C ARG A 179 -4.81 1.36 21.59
N TYR A 180 -4.05 0.72 22.46
CA TYR A 180 -2.59 0.66 22.34
C TYR A 180 -2.16 -0.08 21.08
N VAL A 181 -2.76 -1.24 20.81
CA VAL A 181 -2.50 -2.02 19.59
C VAL A 181 -2.75 -1.17 18.34
N HIS A 182 -3.91 -0.51 18.26
CA HIS A 182 -4.26 0.35 17.13
C HIS A 182 -3.29 1.51 16.96
N PHE A 183 -2.92 2.16 18.07
CA PHE A 183 -1.96 3.26 18.06
C PHE A 183 -0.58 2.83 17.56
N PHE A 184 -0.02 1.72 18.08
CA PHE A 184 1.29 1.23 17.65
C PHE A 184 1.28 0.77 16.19
N SER A 185 0.22 0.09 15.74
CA SER A 185 0.11 -0.27 14.32
C SER A 185 -0.03 0.96 13.42
N MET A 186 -0.79 1.98 13.83
CA MET A 186 -0.80 3.25 13.10
C MET A 186 0.60 3.88 13.02
N ALA A 187 1.37 3.87 14.12
CA ALA A 187 2.73 4.39 14.14
C ALA A 187 3.68 3.61 13.20
N PHE A 188 3.57 2.28 13.16
CA PHE A 188 4.33 1.44 12.23
C PHE A 188 3.95 1.71 10.77
N LEU A 189 2.66 1.86 10.47
CA LEU A 189 2.18 2.22 9.14
C LEU A 189 2.73 3.59 8.70
N VAL A 190 2.70 4.60 9.58
CA VAL A 190 3.30 5.92 9.30
C VAL A 190 4.80 5.80 9.01
N GLY A 191 5.54 5.03 9.83
CA GLY A 191 6.96 4.77 9.60
C GLY A 191 7.23 4.06 8.27
N PHE A 192 6.42 3.06 7.92
CA PHE A 192 6.49 2.37 6.64
C PHE A 192 6.23 3.33 5.47
N ILE A 193 5.22 4.20 5.56
CA ILE A 193 4.92 5.20 4.53
C ILE A 193 6.08 6.17 4.37
N ALA A 194 6.68 6.65 5.46
CA ALA A 194 7.83 7.56 5.40
C ALA A 194 9.02 6.91 4.66
N ILE A 195 9.35 5.66 4.99
CA ILE A 195 10.41 4.90 4.31
C ILE A 195 10.04 4.63 2.85
N HIS A 196 8.77 4.29 2.57
CA HIS A 196 8.28 4.06 1.22
C HIS A 196 8.42 5.33 0.35
N LEU A 197 7.99 6.49 0.86
CA LEU A 197 8.12 7.77 0.17
C LEU A 197 9.60 8.14 -0.04
N LEU A 198 10.47 7.90 0.94
CA LEU A 198 11.91 8.10 0.78
C LEU A 198 12.48 7.25 -0.37
N MET A 199 12.14 5.96 -0.43
CA MET A 199 12.57 5.08 -1.52
C MET A 199 12.05 5.57 -2.89
N VAL A 200 10.83 6.08 -2.94
CA VAL A 200 10.22 6.62 -4.17
C VAL A 200 10.91 7.91 -4.61
N LEU A 201 11.26 8.80 -3.68
CA LEU A 201 12.00 10.04 -3.97
C LEU A 201 13.44 9.77 -4.44
N LEU A 202 14.10 8.76 -3.87
CA LEU A 202 15.43 8.32 -4.32
C LEU A 202 15.41 7.69 -5.72
N VAL A 203 14.28 7.12 -6.15
CA VAL A 203 14.11 6.51 -7.48
C VAL A 203 12.90 7.13 -8.19
N PRO A 204 13.02 8.37 -8.71
CA PRO A 204 11.88 9.13 -9.25
C PRO A 204 11.22 8.48 -10.48
N ARG A 205 11.92 7.56 -11.15
CA ARG A 205 11.34 6.73 -12.24
C ARG A 205 10.15 5.89 -11.75
N SER A 206 10.15 5.46 -10.48
CA SER A 206 9.04 4.70 -9.88
C SER A 206 7.78 5.56 -9.71
N LEU A 207 7.93 6.83 -9.31
CA LEU A 207 6.83 7.78 -9.20
C LEU A 207 6.21 8.10 -10.57
N LEU A 208 7.06 8.29 -11.58
CA LEU A 208 6.60 8.50 -12.96
C LEU A 208 5.85 7.29 -13.51
N ALA A 209 6.33 6.07 -13.25
CA ALA A 209 5.63 4.85 -13.63
C ALA A 209 4.24 4.75 -12.96
N MET A 210 4.11 5.16 -11.69
CA MET A 210 2.85 5.10 -10.96
C MET A 210 1.86 6.23 -11.31
N THR A 211 2.35 7.37 -11.79
CA THR A 211 1.51 8.49 -12.25
C THR A 211 1.14 8.35 -13.72
N ARG A 212 2.11 8.07 -14.60
CA ARG A 212 1.96 8.08 -16.08
C ARG A 212 1.75 6.68 -16.68
N GLY A 213 2.04 5.61 -15.94
CA GLY A 213 1.91 4.24 -16.42
C GLY A 213 3.03 3.80 -17.37
N ARG A 214 4.08 4.62 -17.53
CA ARG A 214 5.28 4.43 -18.35
C ARG A 214 6.48 5.07 -17.68
#